data_AF-A0A537V3H9-F1
#
_entry.id   AF-A0A537V3H9-F1
#
_cell.length_a   1.000
_cell.length_b   1.000
_cell.length_c   1.000
_cell.angle_alpha   90.00
_cell.angle_beta   90.00
_cell.angle_gamma   90.00
#
_symmetry.space_group_name_H-M   'P 1'
#
loop_
_entity.id
_entity.type
_entity.pdbx_description
1 polymer ?
#
loop_
_entity_poly.entity_id
_entity_poly.type
_entity_poly.pdbx_seq_one_letter_code
_entity_poly.pdbx_strand_id
1 'polypeptide(L)'
;MRTAVAEIDKAAIPICGIAVMAKASIAGRTKTRLVPPLTFEEAAQCNTAFLRDIADNILAASTEASIAGYIAFSPAHARPFF
;
A
#
# COMPACT_ATOMS: atom_id res chain seq x y z
N MET A 1 -14.98 -17.55 38.97
CA MET A 1 -15.41 -17.31 37.58
C MET A 1 -14.81 -15.97 37.14
N ARG A 2 -13.58 -16.00 36.60
CA ARG A 2 -12.84 -14.82 36.14
C ARG A 2 -13.30 -14.55 34.71
N THR A 3 -14.09 -13.49 34.52
CA THR A 3 -14.58 -13.08 33.21
C THR A 3 -13.40 -12.64 32.36
N ALA A 4 -13.10 -13.41 31.32
CA ALA A 4 -12.18 -13.05 30.26
C ALA A 4 -12.82 -11.94 29.42
N VAL A 5 -12.73 -10.70 29.89
CA VAL A 5 -12.65 -9.56 28.98
C VAL A 5 -11.17 -9.45 28.67
N ALA A 6 -10.76 -10.06 27.56
CA ALA A 6 -9.45 -9.79 26.99
C ALA A 6 -9.28 -8.27 26.97
N GLU A 7 -8.26 -7.80 27.67
CA GLU A 7 -7.71 -6.44 27.56
C GLU A 7 -7.69 -6.08 26.08
N ILE A 8 -8.68 -5.30 25.64
CA ILE A 8 -8.54 -4.51 24.43
C ILE A 8 -7.55 -3.44 24.87
N ASP A 9 -6.26 -3.78 24.79
CA ASP A 9 -5.21 -2.80 24.67
C ASP A 9 -5.73 -1.80 23.65
N LYS A 10 -6.01 -0.59 24.12
CA LYS A 10 -6.48 0.53 23.32
C LYS A 10 -5.37 0.79 22.31
N ALA A 11 -5.43 0.10 21.16
CA ALA A 11 -4.39 0.16 20.14
C ALA A 11 -4.09 1.63 19.91
N ALA A 12 -2.87 2.05 20.29
CA ALA A 12 -2.49 3.45 20.26
C ALA A 12 -2.73 3.95 18.83
N ILE A 13 -3.63 4.92 18.67
CA ILE A 13 -3.92 5.49 17.35
C ILE A 13 -2.59 6.06 16.83
N PRO A 14 -2.13 5.64 15.64
CA PRO A 14 -0.88 6.12 15.11
C PRO A 14 -0.89 7.64 15.03
N ILE A 15 0.17 8.29 15.52
CA ILE A 15 0.27 9.75 15.53
C ILE A 15 0.52 10.32 14.13
N CYS A 16 0.97 9.49 13.19
CA CYS A 16 1.20 9.85 11.79
C CYS A 16 0.50 8.87 10.83
N GLY A 17 -0.28 9.40 9.88
CA GLY A 17 -0.84 8.64 8.77
C GLY A 17 -0.13 8.97 7.47
N ILE A 18 0.34 7.96 6.75
CA ILE A 18 0.98 8.11 5.43
C ILE A 18 0.09 7.47 4.38
N ALA A 19 -0.46 8.28 3.47
CA ALA A 19 -1.24 7.81 2.34
C ALA A 19 -0.40 7.74 1.07
N VAL A 20 -0.34 6.56 0.47
CA VAL A 20 0.29 6.33 -0.83
C VAL A 20 -0.79 6.40 -1.91
N MET A 21 -0.70 7.41 -2.76
CA MET A 21 -1.55 7.50 -3.95
C MET A 21 -1.12 6.43 -4.95
N ALA A 22 -2.01 5.48 -5.23
CA ALA A 22 -1.69 4.36 -6.08
C ALA A 22 -2.72 4.16 -7.20
N LYS A 23 -2.23 3.60 -8.30
CA LYS A 23 -3.05 3.17 -9.42
C LYS A 23 -2.81 1.69 -9.66
N ALA A 24 -3.90 0.93 -9.87
CA ALA A 24 -3.80 -0.49 -10.13
C ALA A 24 -2.86 -0.78 -11.31
N SER A 25 -2.05 -1.82 -11.18
CA SER A 25 -1.06 -2.20 -12.19
C SER A 25 -1.73 -2.92 -13.36
N ILE A 26 -2.29 -2.14 -14.29
CA ILE A 26 -2.94 -2.65 -15.49
C ILE A 26 -2.08 -2.29 -16.69
N ALA A 27 -1.73 -3.28 -17.51
CA ALA A 27 -0.96 -3.09 -18.74
C ALA A 27 -1.61 -2.03 -19.64
N GLY A 28 -0.79 -1.13 -20.19
CA GLY A 28 -1.26 -0.03 -21.03
C GLY A 28 -1.95 1.12 -20.28
N ARG A 29 -2.14 1.02 -18.95
CA ARG A 29 -2.83 2.05 -18.14
C ARG A 29 -1.95 2.65 -17.06
N THR A 30 -0.83 2.02 -16.76
CA THR A 30 0.08 2.40 -15.69
C THR A 30 1.52 2.38 -16.17
N LYS A 31 2.32 3.36 -15.72
CA LYS A 31 3.74 3.55 -16.09
C LYS A 31 4.03 3.44 -17.60
N THR A 32 3.10 3.89 -18.44
CA THR A 32 3.21 3.80 -19.91
C THR A 32 4.40 4.55 -20.49
N ARG A 33 4.94 5.54 -19.78
CA ARG A 33 6.19 6.24 -20.15
C ARG A 33 7.45 5.37 -20.06
N LEU A 34 7.37 4.19 -19.43
CA LEU A 34 8.46 3.21 -19.44
C LEU A 34 8.49 2.35 -20.72
N VAL A 35 7.50 2.54 -21.61
CA VAL A 35 7.36 1.83 -22.88
C VAL A 35 7.69 2.80 -24.01
N PRO A 36 8.76 2.59 -24.79
CA PRO A 36 9.87 1.61 -24.65
C PRO A 36 10.92 2.02 -23.58
N PRO A 37 11.81 1.11 -23.11
CA PRO A 37 12.13 -0.23 -23.64
C PRO A 37 11.29 -1.39 -23.11
N LEU A 38 10.48 -1.17 -22.07
CA LEU A 38 9.63 -2.22 -21.51
C LEU A 38 8.42 -2.48 -22.41
N THR A 39 7.83 -3.67 -22.28
CA THR A 39 6.47 -3.96 -22.72
C THR A 39 5.46 -3.36 -21.72
N PHE A 40 4.19 -3.25 -22.13
CA PHE A 40 3.13 -2.79 -21.22
C PHE A 40 2.94 -3.70 -20.01
N GLU A 41 3.17 -5.00 -20.16
CA GLU A 41 3.12 -5.99 -19.06
C GLU A 41 4.26 -5.77 -18.08
N GLU A 42 5.49 -5.64 -18.58
CA GLU A 42 6.66 -5.33 -17.74
C GLU A 42 6.49 -3.99 -17.01
N ALA A 43 5.95 -2.96 -17.67
CA ALA A 43 5.65 -1.68 -17.02
C ALA A 43 4.62 -1.81 -15.88
N ALA A 44 3.61 -2.67 -16.04
CA ALA A 44 2.64 -2.96 -14.98
C ALA A 44 3.27 -3.77 -13.83
N GLN A 45 4.11 -4.76 -14.15
CA GLN A 45 4.86 -5.52 -13.15
C GLN A 45 5.81 -4.62 -12.35
N CYS A 46 6.54 -3.72 -13.03
CA CYS A 46 7.37 -2.71 -12.38
C CYS A 46 6.55 -1.80 -11.45
N ASN A 47 5.36 -1.35 -11.86
CA ASN A 47 4.51 -0.57 -10.95
C ASN A 47 4.11 -1.36 -9.71
N THR A 48 3.83 -2.66 -9.84
CA THR A 48 3.52 -3.52 -8.70
C THR A 48 4.72 -3.64 -7.76
N ALA A 49 5.93 -3.79 -8.29
CA ALA A 49 7.15 -3.79 -7.49
C ALA A 49 7.31 -2.45 -6.73
N PHE A 50 7.17 -1.31 -7.41
CA PHE A 50 7.26 0.01 -6.76
C PHE A 50 6.25 0.19 -5.61
N LEU A 51 5.01 -0.29 -5.79
CA LEU A 51 3.99 -0.20 -4.74
C LEU A 51 4.34 -1.07 -3.53
N ARG A 52 4.91 -2.26 -3.76
CA ARG A 52 5.41 -3.12 -2.67
C ARG A 52 6.59 -2.49 -1.95
N ASP A 53 7.57 -1.97 -2.69
CA ASP A 53 8.74 -1.32 -2.09
C ASP A 53 8.34 -0.11 -1.21
N ILE A 54 7.35 0.67 -1.64
CA ILE A 54 6.80 1.76 -0.82
C ILE A 54 6.10 1.22 0.44
N ALA A 55 5.28 0.18 0.29
CA ALA A 55 4.58 -0.43 1.43
C ALA A 55 5.56 -1.01 2.45
N ASP A 56 6.59 -1.72 1.99
CA ASP A 56 7.63 -2.32 2.82
C ASP A 56 8.44 -1.25 3.57
N ASN A 57 8.76 -0.12 2.91
CA ASN A 57 9.41 1.01 3.57
C ASN A 57 8.54 1.64 4.66
N ILE A 58 7.23 1.78 4.43
CA ILE A 58 6.30 2.30 5.44
C ILE A 58 6.17 1.33 6.60
N LEU A 59 6.10 0.03 6.32
CA LEU A 59 6.07 -1.01 7.35
C LEU A 59 7.35 -0.99 8.18
N ALA A 60 8.53 -0.89 7.55
CA ALA A 60 9.80 -0.76 8.24
C ALA A 60 9.82 0.48 9.15
N ALA A 61 9.44 1.65 8.63
CA ALA A 61 9.36 2.89 9.42
C ALA A 61 8.35 2.78 10.59
N SER A 62 7.26 2.03 10.42
CA SER A 62 6.27 1.80 11.48
C SER A 62 6.79 0.96 12.64
N THR A 63 7.91 0.26 12.46
CA THR A 63 8.59 -0.44 13.56
C THR A 63 9.38 0.52 14.47
N GLU A 64 9.75 1.69 13.95
CA GLU A 64 10.56 2.70 14.65
C GLU A 64 9.72 3.89 15.15
N ALA A 65 8.58 4.16 14.51
CA ALA A 65 7.71 5.29 14.83
C ALA A 65 6.23 4.92 14.72
N SER A 66 5.38 5.68 15.44
CA SER A 66 3.93 5.49 15.44
C SER A 66 3.29 5.96 14.12
N ILE A 67 3.38 5.11 13.10
CA ILE A 67 2.96 5.36 11.71
C ILE A 67 1.90 4.34 11.30
N ALA A 68 0.85 4.80 10.62
CA ALA A 68 -0.05 3.94 9.83
C ALA A 68 0.09 4.24 8.34
N GLY A 69 0.27 3.18 7.56
CA GLY A 69 0.24 3.22 6.10
C GLY A 69 -1.18 3.05 5.55
N TYR A 70 -1.50 3.82 4.52
CA TYR A 70 -2.76 3.74 3.77
C TYR A 70 -2.48 3.73 2.27
N ILE A 71 -3.28 2.99 1.50
CA ILE A 71 -3.31 3.12 0.05
C ILE A 71 -4.54 3.91 -0.35
N ALA A 72 -4.33 5.03 -1.04
CA ALA A 72 -5.39 5.84 -1.62
C ALA A 72 -5.44 5.57 -3.12
N PHE A 73 -6.55 4.99 -3.58
CA PHE A 73 -6.72 4.61 -4.97
C PHE A 73 -8.09 5.01 -5.52
N SER A 74 -8.15 5.10 -6.85
CA SER A 74 -9.37 5.32 -7.60
C SER A 74 -9.23 4.63 -8.96
N PRO A 75 -10.32 4.14 -9.56
CA PRO A 75 -11.70 4.07 -9.04
C PRO A 75 -11.93 2.94 -8.03
N ALA A 76 -13.10 2.92 -7.36
CA ALA A 76 -13.44 1.95 -6.31
C ALA A 76 -13.35 0.48 -6.77
N HIS A 77 -13.62 0.18 -8.05
CA HIS A 77 -13.49 -1.17 -8.58
C HIS A 77 -12.04 -1.67 -8.69
N ALA A 78 -11.04 -0.81 -8.47
CA ALA A 78 -9.64 -1.22 -8.39
C ALA A 78 -9.30 -1.90 -7.04
N ARG A 79 -10.24 -1.94 -6.08
CA ARG A 79 -10.04 -2.53 -4.75
C ARG A 79 -9.51 -3.97 -4.78
N PRO A 80 -9.91 -4.89 -5.69
CA PRO A 80 -9.33 -6.24 -5.70
C PRO A 80 -7.83 -6.31 -5.99
N PHE A 81 -7.24 -5.24 -6.55
CA PHE A 81 -5.79 -5.15 -6.75
C PHE A 81 -5.03 -4.73 -5.48
N PHE A 82 -5.69 -4.00 -4.56
CA PHE A 82 -5.10 -3.37 -3.38
C PHE A 82 -5.52 -4.07 -2.08
#